data_AF-A0AAV4ASS7-F1
#
_entry.id   AF-A0AAV4ASS7-F1
#
_cell.length_a   1.000
_cell.length_b   1.000
_cell.length_c   1.000
_cell.angle_alpha   90.00
_cell.angle_beta   90.00
_cell.angle_gamma   90.00
#
_symmetry.space_group_name_H-M   'P 1'
#
loop_
_entity.id
_entity.type
_entity.pdbx_description
1 polymer ?
#
loop_
_entity_poly.entity_id
_entity_poly.type
_entity_poly.pdbx_seq_one_letter_code
_entity_poly.pdbx_strand_id
1 'polypeptide(L)'
;MDAIKSGWFSEVSEMWPGQCMSLEVEEVLHKEKSKYQDILVFKSKTYGNVLVLDGVIQCTERDEFSYQEMLAHLPLCSHKNPRKVLIIGGGDGGVAREVLKHPTVEEVHMCEIDETVIEVSKKYLPKMACSFSDSKLKLHIMDGFEFMGLHKGEFDVIITDSSDPIGPASSLFEKKYYELMKSALKPGGIVCSQGECMWVHLDLIKSMLEFCKSIYSTVSYAYTTIPTYPCGQIGFLICSLDAGLDFENPPRPLHEEDVERLNLKYYNNDMHKSSFKLPEFARKALHKSCVSNGL
;
A
#
# COMPACT_ATOMS: atom_id res chain seq x y z
N MET A 1 -16.69 11.71 -18.15
CA MET A 1 -16.56 13.18 -18.11
C MET A 1 -15.09 13.51 -18.32
N ASP A 2 -14.74 14.58 -19.04
CA ASP A 2 -13.33 14.96 -19.14
C ASP A 2 -12.86 15.41 -17.75
N ALA A 3 -11.95 14.65 -17.15
CA ALA A 3 -11.46 14.87 -15.79
C ALA A 3 -10.59 16.13 -15.69
N ILE A 4 -10.07 16.60 -16.83
CA ILE A 4 -9.28 17.82 -16.93
C ILE A 4 -10.19 18.95 -17.42
N LYS A 5 -10.34 20.01 -16.62
CA LYS A 5 -11.14 21.20 -16.95
C LYS A 5 -10.33 22.45 -16.67
N SER A 6 -10.28 23.35 -17.64
CA SER A 6 -9.55 24.62 -17.53
C SER A 6 -8.08 24.45 -17.09
N GLY A 7 -7.42 23.36 -17.51
CA GLY A 7 -6.04 23.06 -17.15
C GLY A 7 -5.83 22.38 -15.79
N TRP A 8 -6.90 22.00 -15.08
CA TRP A 8 -6.83 21.31 -13.79
C TRP A 8 -7.44 19.92 -13.88
N PHE A 9 -6.74 18.92 -13.34
CA PHE A 9 -7.30 17.62 -13.03
C PHE A 9 -7.89 17.67 -11.62
N SER A 10 -9.12 17.20 -11.43
CA SER A 10 -9.76 17.11 -10.11
C SER A 10 -10.17 15.66 -9.81
N GLU A 11 -9.63 15.12 -8.73
CA GLU A 11 -9.97 13.79 -8.22
C GLU A 11 -11.28 13.85 -7.43
N VAL A 12 -12.31 13.17 -7.93
CA VAL A 12 -13.65 13.13 -7.32
C VAL A 12 -14.12 11.68 -7.22
N SER A 13 -14.57 11.27 -6.04
CA SER A 13 -15.09 9.93 -5.79
C SER A 13 -16.24 9.96 -4.79
N GLU A 14 -17.11 8.96 -4.86
CA GLU A 14 -18.16 8.72 -3.85
C GLU A 14 -17.59 8.24 -2.52
N MET A 15 -16.34 7.74 -2.49
CA MET A 15 -15.63 7.33 -1.27
C MET A 15 -15.29 8.52 -0.36
N TRP A 16 -15.06 9.71 -0.93
CA TRP A 16 -14.80 10.96 -0.19
C TRP A 16 -15.75 12.08 -0.64
N PRO A 17 -17.06 11.95 -0.34
CA PRO A 17 -18.06 12.85 -0.89
C PRO A 17 -17.88 14.29 -0.38
N GLY A 18 -18.09 15.26 -1.27
CA GLY A 18 -18.07 16.68 -0.93
C GLY A 18 -16.66 17.30 -0.83
N GLN A 19 -15.60 16.54 -1.13
CA GLN A 19 -14.23 17.02 -1.23
C GLN A 19 -13.57 16.56 -2.52
N CYS A 20 -12.53 17.28 -2.96
CA CYS A 20 -11.68 16.89 -4.08
C CYS A 20 -10.28 17.50 -3.92
N MET A 21 -9.27 16.82 -4.44
CA MET A 21 -7.96 17.40 -4.68
C MET A 21 -7.83 17.77 -6.16
N SER A 22 -7.21 18.91 -6.44
CA SER A 22 -6.94 19.33 -7.82
C SER A 22 -5.46 19.59 -8.04
N LEU A 23 -4.94 19.12 -9.17
CA LEU A 23 -3.57 19.36 -9.63
C LEU A 23 -3.61 20.06 -10.98
N GLU A 24 -2.86 21.15 -11.10
CA GLU A 24 -2.71 21.85 -12.38
C GLU A 24 -1.88 20.99 -13.35
N VAL A 25 -2.44 20.77 -14.54
CA VAL A 25 -1.87 19.95 -15.60
C VAL A 25 -0.93 20.80 -16.45
N GLU A 26 0.32 20.37 -16.57
CA GLU A 26 1.26 20.92 -17.53
C GLU A 26 1.08 20.28 -18.91
N GLU A 27 1.00 18.94 -18.96
CA GLU A 27 0.91 18.17 -20.20
C GLU A 27 0.24 16.82 -19.95
N VAL A 28 -0.67 16.39 -20.82
CA VAL A 28 -1.19 15.01 -20.81
C VAL A 28 -0.21 14.12 -21.56
N LEU A 29 0.35 13.13 -20.85
CA LEU A 29 1.39 12.23 -21.37
C LEU A 29 0.81 10.93 -21.93
N HIS A 30 -0.28 10.44 -21.34
CA HIS A 30 -0.95 9.21 -21.73
C HIS A 30 -2.44 9.26 -21.35
N LYS A 31 -3.30 8.72 -22.21
CA LYS A 31 -4.72 8.49 -21.89
C LYS A 31 -5.20 7.26 -22.65
N GLU A 32 -5.60 6.22 -21.93
CA GLU A 32 -6.00 4.94 -22.50
C GLU A 32 -7.03 4.27 -21.60
N LYS A 33 -7.91 3.46 -22.19
CA LYS A 33 -8.74 2.53 -21.43
C LYS A 33 -8.21 1.13 -21.65
N SER A 34 -7.67 0.51 -20.60
CA SER A 34 -7.19 -0.87 -20.65
C SER A 34 -8.37 -1.85 -20.59
N LYS A 35 -8.08 -3.15 -20.51
CA LYS A 35 -9.09 -4.18 -20.22
C LYS A 35 -9.77 -3.98 -18.85
N TYR A 36 -9.12 -3.29 -17.92
CA TYR A 36 -9.53 -3.22 -16.52
C TYR A 36 -10.03 -1.83 -16.11
N GLN A 37 -9.39 -0.76 -16.58
CA GLN A 37 -9.58 0.59 -16.03
C GLN A 37 -9.21 1.69 -17.02
N ASP A 38 -9.67 2.91 -16.75
CA ASP A 38 -9.22 4.13 -17.43
C ASP A 38 -7.88 4.59 -16.84
N ILE A 39 -6.85 4.70 -17.68
CA ILE A 39 -5.48 5.09 -17.31
C ILE A 39 -5.19 6.49 -17.86
N LEU A 40 -4.80 7.38 -16.97
CA LEU A 40 -4.33 8.73 -17.32
C LEU A 40 -2.95 8.95 -16.68
N VAL A 41 -2.01 9.42 -17.49
CA VAL A 41 -0.76 9.98 -16.99
C VAL A 41 -0.62 11.40 -17.50
N PHE A 42 -0.32 12.31 -16.58
CA PHE A 42 -0.05 13.69 -16.92
C PHE A 42 1.13 14.22 -16.12
N LYS A 43 1.86 15.17 -16.71
CA LYS A 43 2.83 15.99 -16.00
C LYS A 43 2.07 17.11 -15.32
N SER A 44 2.18 17.20 -13.99
CA SER A 44 1.64 18.31 -13.21
C SER A 44 2.63 19.46 -13.13
N LYS A 45 2.15 20.67 -12.84
CA LYS A 45 3.02 21.85 -12.66
C LYS A 45 3.99 21.75 -11.50
N THR A 46 3.61 21.04 -10.43
CA THR A 46 4.36 21.09 -9.15
C THR A 46 4.54 19.74 -8.45
N TYR A 47 4.02 18.63 -9.00
CA TYR A 47 4.10 17.28 -8.42
C TYR A 47 4.82 16.26 -9.32
N GLY A 48 5.40 16.72 -10.45
CA GLY A 48 6.01 15.84 -11.44
C GLY A 48 4.96 15.05 -12.22
N ASN A 49 5.32 13.86 -12.69
CA ASN A 49 4.38 12.97 -13.36
C ASN A 49 3.41 12.34 -12.35
N VAL A 50 2.15 12.21 -12.77
CA VAL A 50 1.03 11.73 -11.97
C VAL A 50 0.37 10.56 -12.68
N LEU A 51 0.21 9.44 -11.99
CA LEU A 51 -0.59 8.29 -12.45
C LEU A 51 -2.00 8.38 -11.86
N VAL A 52 -2.99 8.23 -12.72
CA VAL A 52 -4.40 8.20 -12.35
C VAL A 52 -5.06 6.96 -12.95
N LEU A 53 -5.77 6.20 -12.13
CA LEU A 53 -6.55 5.02 -12.53
C LEU A 53 -8.01 5.24 -12.13
N ASP A 54 -8.94 5.08 -13.07
CA ASP A 54 -10.38 5.32 -12.90
C ASP A 54 -10.73 6.68 -12.25
N GLY A 55 -9.88 7.69 -12.49
CA GLY A 55 -10.06 9.04 -11.94
C GLY A 55 -9.48 9.26 -10.54
N VAL A 56 -8.83 8.25 -9.96
CA VAL A 56 -8.16 8.31 -8.65
C VAL A 56 -6.64 8.39 -8.83
N ILE A 57 -5.99 9.34 -8.15
CA ILE A 57 -4.54 9.52 -8.13
C ILE A 57 -3.92 8.32 -7.41
N GLN A 58 -3.08 7.57 -8.12
CA GLN A 58 -2.35 6.44 -7.53
C GLN A 58 -1.02 6.88 -6.94
N CYS A 59 -0.29 7.75 -7.65
CA CYS A 59 0.99 8.28 -7.18
C CYS A 59 1.38 9.56 -7.92
N THR A 60 2.24 10.34 -7.27
CA THR A 60 2.97 11.44 -7.90
C THR A 60 4.45 11.31 -7.60
N GLU A 61 5.32 11.71 -8.54
CA GLU A 61 6.78 11.67 -8.32
C GLU A 61 7.24 12.50 -7.11
N ARG A 62 6.44 13.46 -6.66
CA ARG A 62 6.80 14.37 -5.57
C ARG A 62 6.65 13.75 -4.19
N ASP A 63 5.68 12.87 -3.96
CA ASP A 63 5.34 12.38 -2.62
C ASP A 63 5.13 10.87 -2.51
N GLU A 64 5.26 10.11 -3.62
CA GLU A 64 5.19 8.64 -3.66
C GLU A 64 6.00 7.97 -2.55
N PHE A 65 7.16 8.54 -2.22
CA PHE A 65 8.12 7.93 -1.31
C PHE A 65 7.54 7.77 0.10
N SER A 66 6.59 8.62 0.50
CA SER A 66 5.93 8.48 1.81
C SER A 66 5.14 7.17 1.90
N TYR A 67 4.35 6.87 0.87
CA TYR A 67 3.54 5.67 0.82
C TYR A 67 4.41 4.43 0.56
N GLN A 68 5.28 4.50 -0.45
CA GLN A 68 6.09 3.35 -0.88
C GLN A 68 7.06 2.90 0.22
N GLU A 69 7.75 3.84 0.88
CA GLU A 69 8.65 3.50 1.97
C GLU A 69 7.86 2.93 3.15
N MET A 70 6.73 3.52 3.54
CA MET A 70 5.97 3.02 4.69
C MET A 70 5.36 1.64 4.43
N LEU A 71 4.72 1.43 3.28
CA LEU A 71 4.10 0.14 2.95
C LEU A 71 5.14 -1.00 2.87
N ALA A 72 6.36 -0.71 2.39
CA ALA A 72 7.44 -1.68 2.33
C ALA A 72 8.16 -1.89 3.67
N HIS A 73 8.60 -0.82 4.33
CA HIS A 73 9.48 -0.91 5.48
C HIS A 73 8.76 -1.20 6.80
N LEU A 74 7.46 -0.92 6.93
CA LEU A 74 6.69 -1.35 8.11
C LEU A 74 6.72 -2.87 8.29
N PRO A 75 6.30 -3.71 7.32
CA PRO A 75 6.33 -5.16 7.48
C PRO A 75 7.74 -5.74 7.42
N LEU A 76 8.63 -5.21 6.57
CA LEU A 76 9.98 -5.77 6.42
C LEU A 76 10.79 -5.61 7.71
N CYS A 77 10.81 -4.42 8.32
CA CYS A 77 11.52 -4.23 9.57
C CYS A 77 10.87 -4.98 10.75
N SER A 78 9.55 -5.22 10.65
CA SER A 78 8.80 -6.02 11.63
C SER A 78 9.09 -7.53 11.55
N HIS A 79 9.54 -8.04 10.40
CA HIS A 79 9.90 -9.44 10.23
C HIS A 79 11.37 -9.70 10.60
N LYS A 80 11.66 -10.80 11.32
CA LYS A 80 13.02 -11.12 11.82
C LYS A 80 14.03 -11.42 10.70
N ASN A 81 13.61 -12.01 9.59
CA ASN A 81 14.47 -12.31 8.43
C ASN A 81 13.64 -12.57 7.16
N PRO A 82 13.04 -11.55 6.53
CA PRO A 82 12.20 -11.72 5.35
C PRO A 82 13.08 -11.99 4.13
N ARG A 83 12.85 -13.14 3.46
CA ARG A 83 13.60 -13.59 2.29
C ARG A 83 12.74 -13.64 1.03
N LYS A 84 11.51 -14.12 1.15
CA LYS A 84 10.55 -14.21 0.04
C LYS A 84 9.34 -13.31 0.30
N VAL A 85 9.17 -12.30 -0.55
CA VAL A 85 8.14 -11.27 -0.42
C VAL A 85 7.16 -11.39 -1.58
N LEU A 86 5.87 -11.26 -1.31
CA LEU A 86 4.83 -11.11 -2.34
C LEU A 86 4.28 -9.68 -2.30
N ILE A 87 4.09 -9.09 -3.47
CA ILE A 87 3.38 -7.83 -3.68
C ILE A 87 2.18 -8.14 -4.58
N ILE A 88 0.98 -7.81 -4.12
CA ILE A 88 -0.25 -7.82 -4.93
C ILE A 88 -0.56 -6.38 -5.32
N GLY A 89 -0.76 -6.13 -6.61
CA GLY A 89 -0.83 -4.79 -7.20
C GLY A 89 0.56 -4.16 -7.35
N GLY A 90 0.65 -2.85 -7.10
CA GLY A 90 1.89 -2.08 -7.16
C GLY A 90 2.44 -1.84 -8.57
N GLY A 91 1.58 -1.75 -9.58
CA GLY A 91 1.93 -1.64 -11.00
C GLY A 91 2.89 -0.51 -11.40
N ASP A 92 3.12 0.50 -10.54
CA ASP A 92 4.16 1.52 -10.74
C ASP A 92 5.58 1.03 -10.42
N GLY A 93 5.71 -0.07 -9.67
CA GLY A 93 6.97 -0.72 -9.29
C GLY A 93 7.66 -0.11 -8.07
N GLY A 94 7.12 0.95 -7.48
CA GLY A 94 7.75 1.70 -6.42
C GLY A 94 7.86 0.97 -5.08
N VAL A 95 6.83 0.22 -4.68
CA VAL A 95 6.92 -0.65 -3.49
C VAL A 95 7.97 -1.74 -3.70
N ALA A 96 8.03 -2.34 -4.88
CA ALA A 96 9.06 -3.32 -5.21
C ALA A 96 10.48 -2.72 -5.15
N ARG A 97 10.66 -1.47 -5.60
CA ARG A 97 11.92 -0.72 -5.47
C ARG A 97 12.37 -0.66 -4.01
N GLU A 98 11.47 -0.35 -3.08
CA GLU A 98 11.78 -0.26 -1.65
C GLU A 98 12.06 -1.63 -1.01
N VAL A 99 11.26 -2.64 -1.36
CA VAL A 99 11.44 -4.02 -0.88
C VAL A 99 12.83 -4.56 -1.27
N LEU A 100 13.26 -4.32 -2.52
CA LEU A 100 14.53 -4.81 -3.07
C LEU A 100 15.77 -4.19 -2.42
N LYS A 101 15.64 -3.06 -1.71
CA LYS A 101 16.77 -2.46 -0.98
C LYS A 101 17.22 -3.30 0.22
N HIS A 102 16.39 -4.24 0.70
CA HIS A 102 16.72 -5.08 1.84
C HIS A 102 17.60 -6.27 1.42
N PRO A 103 18.83 -6.40 1.94
CA PRO A 103 19.74 -7.48 1.54
C PRO A 103 19.25 -8.87 1.96
N THR A 104 18.37 -8.95 2.97
CA THR A 104 17.76 -10.22 3.37
C THR A 104 16.76 -10.74 2.35
N VAL A 105 16.19 -9.86 1.52
CA VAL A 105 15.22 -10.25 0.48
C VAL A 105 15.97 -10.92 -0.66
N GLU A 106 15.64 -12.18 -0.90
CA GLU A 106 16.22 -13.04 -1.92
C GLU A 106 15.31 -13.11 -3.16
N GLU A 107 14.00 -13.02 -2.96
CA GLU A 107 12.99 -13.21 -4.02
C GLU A 107 11.77 -12.32 -3.77
N VAL A 108 11.36 -11.56 -4.78
CA VAL A 108 10.15 -10.72 -4.76
C VAL A 108 9.21 -11.24 -5.85
N HIS A 109 8.01 -11.67 -5.48
CA HIS A 109 6.93 -11.91 -6.42
C HIS A 109 6.07 -10.66 -6.48
N MET A 110 5.69 -10.26 -7.69
CA MET A 110 4.73 -9.19 -7.89
C MET A 110 3.62 -9.69 -8.81
N CYS A 111 2.37 -9.56 -8.37
CA CYS A 111 1.19 -9.96 -9.13
C CYS A 111 0.35 -8.71 -9.41
N GLU A 112 0.36 -8.26 -10.67
CA GLU A 112 -0.38 -7.10 -11.14
C GLU A 112 -1.40 -7.57 -12.18
N ILE A 113 -2.63 -7.07 -12.10
CA ILE A 113 -3.72 -7.53 -12.96
C ILE A 113 -3.65 -6.87 -14.34
N ASP A 114 -3.14 -5.63 -14.42
CA ASP A 114 -3.14 -4.80 -15.62
C ASP A 114 -1.73 -4.52 -16.13
N GLU A 115 -1.30 -5.29 -17.14
CA GLU A 115 -0.01 -5.09 -17.82
C GLU A 115 0.17 -3.67 -18.38
N THR A 116 -0.92 -2.98 -18.72
CA THR A 116 -0.89 -1.63 -19.28
C THR A 116 -0.34 -0.64 -18.26
N VAL A 117 -0.68 -0.80 -16.98
CA VAL A 117 -0.18 0.06 -15.88
C VAL A 117 1.35 -0.07 -15.76
N ILE A 118 1.87 -1.29 -15.90
CA ILE A 118 3.30 -1.56 -15.84
C ILE A 118 4.04 -0.87 -17.00
N GLU A 119 3.54 -1.03 -18.23
CA GLU A 119 4.20 -0.47 -19.41
C GLU A 119 4.16 1.07 -19.41
N VAL A 120 3.03 1.65 -19.01
CA VAL A 120 2.88 3.10 -18.81
C VAL A 120 3.82 3.60 -17.70
N SER A 121 3.96 2.87 -16.61
CA SER A 121 4.84 3.23 -15.50
C SER A 121 6.32 3.15 -15.87
N LYS A 122 6.74 2.10 -16.60
CA LYS A 122 8.10 2.02 -17.15
C LYS A 122 8.44 3.22 -18.03
N LYS A 123 7.47 3.70 -18.81
CA LYS A 123 7.66 4.82 -19.73
C LYS A 123 7.68 6.19 -19.04
N TYR A 124 6.74 6.43 -18.13
CA TYR A 124 6.50 7.77 -17.59
C TYR A 124 6.86 7.93 -16.11
N LEU A 125 7.12 6.84 -15.39
CA LEU A 125 7.48 6.82 -13.97
C LEU A 125 8.78 6.01 -13.73
N PRO A 126 9.85 6.25 -14.48
CA PRO A 126 11.02 5.35 -14.52
C PRO A 126 11.75 5.21 -13.18
N LYS A 127 11.60 6.17 -12.26
CA LYS A 127 12.18 6.11 -10.90
C LYS A 127 11.43 5.18 -9.95
N MET A 128 10.15 4.93 -10.20
CA MET A 128 9.36 3.93 -9.47
C MET A 128 9.51 2.57 -10.15
N ALA A 129 9.38 2.55 -11.48
CA ALA A 129 9.41 1.35 -12.32
C ALA A 129 10.80 0.70 -12.50
N CYS A 130 11.86 1.24 -11.88
CA CYS A 130 13.22 0.69 -12.03
C CYS A 130 13.34 -0.75 -11.48
N SER A 131 12.49 -1.13 -10.53
CA SER A 131 12.43 -2.46 -9.91
C SER A 131 12.10 -3.58 -10.91
N PHE A 132 11.39 -3.28 -12.01
CA PHE A 132 11.04 -4.28 -13.02
C PHE A 132 12.25 -4.89 -13.75
N SER A 133 13.43 -4.29 -13.61
CA SER A 133 14.68 -4.80 -14.17
C SER A 133 15.53 -5.61 -13.17
N ASP A 134 15.11 -5.70 -11.91
CA ASP A 134 15.85 -6.42 -10.88
C ASP A 134 15.69 -7.94 -11.03
N SER A 135 16.82 -8.66 -11.01
CA SER A 135 16.87 -10.12 -11.13
C SER A 135 16.10 -10.90 -10.05
N LYS A 136 15.83 -10.27 -8.89
CA LYS A 136 15.06 -10.88 -7.79
C LYS A 136 13.55 -10.75 -7.99
N LEU A 137 13.09 -9.88 -8.90
CA LEU A 137 11.68 -9.67 -9.15
C LEU A 137 11.12 -10.69 -10.15
N LYS A 138 10.07 -11.40 -9.74
CA LYS A 138 9.27 -12.31 -10.56
C LYS A 138 7.89 -11.71 -10.76
N LEU A 139 7.64 -11.18 -11.96
CA LEU A 139 6.38 -10.54 -12.33
C LEU A 139 5.37 -11.58 -12.85
N HIS A 140 4.13 -11.48 -12.38
CA HIS A 140 2.97 -12.29 -12.79
C HIS A 140 1.84 -11.36 -13.20
N ILE A 141 1.31 -11.53 -14.42
CA ILE A 141 0.13 -10.79 -14.88
C ILE A 141 -1.11 -11.63 -14.62
N MET A 142 -1.74 -11.41 -13.47
CA MET A 142 -2.85 -12.22 -12.97
C MET A 142 -3.67 -11.46 -11.92
N ASP A 143 -4.92 -11.87 -11.72
CA ASP A 143 -5.71 -11.43 -10.58
C ASP A 143 -5.06 -11.84 -9.26
N GLY A 144 -4.88 -10.88 -8.35
CA GLY A 144 -4.18 -11.11 -7.09
C GLY A 144 -4.91 -12.05 -6.13
N PHE A 145 -6.25 -12.07 -6.17
CA PHE A 145 -7.06 -12.97 -5.35
C PHE A 145 -6.92 -14.42 -5.82
N GLU A 146 -6.98 -14.64 -7.14
CA GLU A 146 -6.72 -15.95 -7.75
C GLU A 146 -5.30 -16.42 -7.47
N PHE A 147 -4.31 -15.55 -7.67
CA PHE A 147 -2.90 -15.84 -7.42
C PHE A 147 -2.68 -16.27 -5.96
N MET A 148 -3.27 -15.56 -5.00
CA MET A 148 -3.17 -15.91 -3.57
C MET A 148 -3.67 -17.34 -3.28
N GLY A 149 -4.70 -17.80 -3.99
CA GLY A 149 -5.23 -19.16 -3.85
C GLY A 149 -4.29 -20.28 -4.30
N LEU A 150 -3.27 -19.95 -5.10
CA LEU A 150 -2.28 -20.90 -5.62
C LEU A 150 -1.13 -21.18 -4.64
N HIS A 151 -0.99 -20.36 -3.59
CA HIS A 151 0.18 -20.38 -2.71
C HIS A 151 -0.17 -20.79 -1.27
N LYS A 152 0.72 -21.57 -0.64
CA LYS A 152 0.59 -22.01 0.76
C LYS A 152 1.95 -22.05 1.45
N GLY A 153 2.08 -21.38 2.60
CA GLY A 153 3.29 -21.44 3.42
C GLY A 153 4.57 -20.98 2.71
N GLU A 154 4.46 -20.01 1.80
CA GLU A 154 5.52 -19.67 0.85
C GLU A 154 6.21 -18.34 1.15
N PHE A 155 5.44 -17.34 1.59
CA PHE A 155 5.92 -15.96 1.73
C PHE A 155 6.23 -15.61 3.19
N ASP A 156 7.32 -14.91 3.41
CA ASP A 156 7.66 -14.34 4.72
C ASP A 156 6.87 -13.04 4.96
N VAL A 157 6.70 -12.25 3.89
CA VAL A 157 5.93 -11.01 3.90
C VAL A 157 5.02 -10.95 2.68
N ILE A 158 3.77 -10.54 2.86
CA ILE A 158 2.83 -10.24 1.78
C ILE A 158 2.43 -8.77 1.91
N ILE A 159 2.55 -8.02 0.82
CA ILE A 159 2.13 -6.63 0.71
C ILE A 159 0.97 -6.55 -0.28
N THR A 160 -0.12 -5.90 0.09
CA THR A 160 -1.21 -5.57 -0.85
C THR A 160 -1.19 -4.06 -1.10
N ASP A 161 -0.67 -3.70 -2.27
CA ASP A 161 -0.59 -2.34 -2.79
C ASP A 161 -1.70 -2.12 -3.83
N SER A 162 -2.93 -1.98 -3.32
CA SER A 162 -4.14 -1.84 -4.12
C SER A 162 -4.67 -0.41 -4.11
N SER A 163 -5.46 -0.08 -5.14
CA SER A 163 -6.36 1.07 -5.12
C SER A 163 -7.49 0.89 -4.09
N ASP A 164 -8.38 1.89 -4.00
CA ASP A 164 -9.59 1.86 -3.18
C ASP A 164 -10.46 0.61 -3.44
N PRO A 165 -11.35 0.21 -2.50
CA PRO A 165 -12.23 -0.97 -2.60
C PRO A 165 -13.37 -0.84 -3.64
N ILE A 166 -13.05 -0.37 -4.84
CA ILE A 166 -13.93 -0.24 -6.00
C ILE A 166 -13.37 -1.05 -7.16
N GLY A 167 -14.25 -1.58 -8.01
CA GLY A 167 -13.85 -2.29 -9.21
C GLY A 167 -12.99 -3.53 -8.88
N PRO A 168 -11.85 -3.74 -9.56
CA PRO A 168 -11.04 -4.96 -9.44
C PRO A 168 -10.45 -5.14 -8.02
N ALA A 169 -10.22 -4.06 -7.27
CA ALA A 169 -9.61 -4.12 -5.94
C ALA A 169 -10.59 -4.49 -4.80
N SER A 170 -11.90 -4.43 -5.02
CA SER A 170 -12.93 -4.66 -3.98
C SER A 170 -12.74 -5.99 -3.22
N SER A 171 -12.40 -7.07 -3.92
CA SER A 171 -12.18 -8.39 -3.32
C SER A 171 -11.00 -8.44 -2.35
N LEU A 172 -10.04 -7.52 -2.47
CA LEU A 172 -8.82 -7.46 -1.65
C LEU A 172 -9.07 -6.90 -0.25
N PHE A 173 -10.27 -6.36 0.01
CA PHE A 173 -10.68 -5.83 1.31
C PHE A 173 -11.60 -6.79 2.10
N GLU A 174 -11.90 -7.96 1.53
CA GLU A 174 -12.78 -8.93 2.14
C GLU A 174 -12.06 -9.92 3.07
N LYS A 175 -12.78 -10.41 4.08
CA LYS A 175 -12.27 -11.42 5.03
C LYS A 175 -11.63 -12.63 4.34
N LYS A 176 -12.23 -13.12 3.24
CA LYS A 176 -11.76 -14.29 2.51
C LYS A 176 -10.37 -14.08 1.91
N TYR A 177 -10.06 -12.88 1.42
CA TYR A 177 -8.73 -12.55 0.92
C TYR A 177 -7.68 -12.60 2.05
N TYR A 178 -8.03 -12.08 3.23
CA TYR A 178 -7.16 -12.17 4.40
C TYR A 178 -6.96 -13.60 4.91
N GLU A 179 -7.93 -14.50 4.73
CA GLU A 179 -7.75 -15.93 5.01
C GLU A 179 -6.80 -16.60 3.99
N LEU A 180 -6.87 -16.20 2.71
CA LEU A 180 -5.93 -16.66 1.68
C LEU A 180 -4.50 -16.18 1.98
N MET A 181 -4.31 -14.91 2.33
CA MET A 181 -3.00 -14.40 2.73
C MET A 181 -2.42 -15.16 3.92
N LYS A 182 -3.22 -15.44 4.95
CA LYS A 182 -2.80 -16.28 6.08
C LYS A 182 -2.33 -17.66 5.63
N SER A 183 -3.02 -18.29 4.67
CA SER A 183 -2.62 -19.59 4.13
C SER A 183 -1.31 -19.51 3.35
N ALA A 184 -1.09 -18.42 2.61
CA ALA A 184 0.11 -18.20 1.81
C ALA A 184 1.35 -17.83 2.64
N LEU A 185 1.18 -17.32 3.87
CA LEU A 185 2.27 -16.99 4.78
C LEU A 185 2.96 -18.21 5.40
N LYS A 186 4.28 -18.11 5.53
CA LYS A 186 5.10 -18.98 6.40
C LYS A 186 4.82 -18.70 7.88
N PRO A 187 5.19 -19.61 8.79
CA PRO A 187 5.16 -19.35 10.23
C PRO A 187 5.92 -18.06 10.58
N GLY A 188 5.29 -17.19 11.39
CA GLY A 188 5.84 -15.87 11.73
C GLY A 188 5.69 -14.81 10.64
N GLY A 189 5.05 -15.14 9.52
CA GLY A 189 4.86 -14.23 8.39
C GLY A 189 3.97 -13.02 8.72
N ILE A 190 4.12 -11.98 7.91
CA ILE A 190 3.47 -10.68 8.10
C ILE A 190 2.72 -10.28 6.83
N VAL A 191 1.51 -9.75 6.99
CA VAL A 191 0.79 -9.03 5.94
C VAL A 191 0.83 -7.52 6.21
N CYS A 192 0.90 -6.72 5.16
CA CYS A 192 0.71 -5.28 5.21
C CYS A 192 -0.10 -4.85 3.99
N SER A 193 -1.28 -4.31 4.20
CA SER A 193 -2.14 -3.82 3.12
C SER A 193 -2.34 -2.32 3.27
N GLN A 194 -2.54 -1.62 2.16
CA GLN A 194 -3.23 -0.33 2.18
C GLN A 194 -4.51 -0.49 3.02
N GLY A 195 -4.76 0.48 3.89
CA GLY A 195 -5.79 0.41 4.93
C GLY A 195 -6.70 1.63 4.98
N GLU A 196 -6.84 2.37 3.88
CA GLU A 196 -7.72 3.54 3.78
C GLU A 196 -7.45 4.70 4.76
N CYS A 197 -8.21 5.78 4.66
CA CYS A 197 -8.00 6.98 5.47
C CYS A 197 -8.92 7.04 6.71
N MET A 198 -8.32 7.09 7.91
CA MET A 198 -9.07 7.18 9.18
C MET A 198 -9.99 8.40 9.33
N TRP A 199 -9.84 9.46 8.53
CA TRP A 199 -10.73 10.62 8.56
C TRP A 199 -12.08 10.39 7.88
N VAL A 200 -12.14 9.47 6.92
CA VAL A 200 -13.33 9.26 6.07
C VAL A 200 -13.79 7.80 6.05
N HIS A 201 -12.92 6.84 6.34
CA HIS A 201 -13.17 5.39 6.20
C HIS A 201 -13.07 4.63 7.55
N LEU A 202 -13.31 5.31 8.67
CA LEU A 202 -13.10 4.72 10.02
C LEU A 202 -13.94 3.46 10.28
N ASP A 203 -15.16 3.39 9.74
CA ASP A 203 -16.03 2.21 9.89
C ASP A 203 -15.51 1.00 9.10
N LEU A 204 -14.98 1.23 7.89
CA LEU A 204 -14.32 0.19 7.09
C LEU A 204 -13.07 -0.32 7.82
N ILE A 205 -12.21 0.59 8.28
CA ILE A 205 -10.99 0.25 9.04
C ILE A 205 -11.33 -0.59 10.28
N LYS A 206 -12.37 -0.19 11.02
CA LYS A 206 -12.84 -0.94 12.19
C LYS A 206 -13.29 -2.35 11.81
N SER A 207 -14.09 -2.51 10.76
CA SER A 207 -14.55 -3.81 10.27
C SER A 207 -13.37 -4.71 9.87
N MET A 208 -12.39 -4.15 9.15
CA MET A 208 -11.18 -4.88 8.75
C MET A 208 -10.34 -5.33 9.93
N LEU A 209 -10.13 -4.45 10.92
CA LEU A 209 -9.45 -4.79 12.15
C LEU A 209 -10.17 -5.91 12.92
N GLU A 210 -11.50 -5.85 13.02
CA GLU A 210 -12.30 -6.86 13.71
C GLU A 210 -12.17 -8.24 13.08
N PHE A 211 -12.34 -8.36 11.76
CA PHE A 211 -12.19 -9.67 11.14
C PHE A 211 -10.73 -10.13 11.10
N CYS A 212 -9.75 -9.24 10.95
CA CYS A 212 -8.33 -9.62 10.98
C CYS A 212 -7.92 -10.18 12.35
N LYS A 213 -8.46 -9.63 13.45
CA LYS A 213 -8.25 -10.18 14.80
C LYS A 213 -8.80 -11.60 14.97
N SER A 214 -9.75 -12.03 14.12
CA SER A 214 -10.22 -13.43 14.08
C SER A 214 -9.33 -14.37 13.27
N ILE A 215 -8.42 -13.82 12.45
CA ILE A 215 -7.57 -14.56 11.51
C ILE A 215 -6.11 -14.62 12.02
N TYR A 216 -5.59 -13.51 12.51
CA TYR A 216 -4.18 -13.31 12.86
C TYR A 216 -3.99 -13.15 14.38
N SER A 217 -2.79 -13.45 14.86
CA SER A 217 -2.45 -13.36 16.29
C SER A 217 -2.18 -11.93 16.73
N THR A 218 -1.58 -11.14 15.86
CA THR A 218 -1.26 -9.72 16.12
C THR A 218 -1.79 -8.90 14.96
N VAL A 219 -2.51 -7.81 15.28
CA VAL A 219 -3.12 -6.92 14.29
C VAL A 219 -2.98 -5.48 14.77
N SER A 220 -2.45 -4.62 13.91
CA SER A 220 -2.26 -3.19 14.17
C SER A 220 -2.67 -2.36 12.96
N TYR A 221 -2.87 -1.07 13.20
CA TYR A 221 -3.11 -0.07 12.17
C TYR A 221 -2.10 1.06 12.32
N ALA A 222 -1.37 1.35 11.24
CA ALA A 222 -0.47 2.48 11.12
C ALA A 222 -1.02 3.48 10.09
N TYR A 223 -0.45 4.67 10.02
CA TYR A 223 -0.75 5.61 8.92
C TYR A 223 0.48 6.41 8.50
N THR A 224 0.43 6.95 7.29
CA THR A 224 1.39 7.92 6.79
C THR A 224 0.71 9.17 6.27
N THR A 225 1.47 10.27 6.17
CA THR A 225 1.03 11.50 5.52
C THR A 225 1.51 11.53 4.08
N ILE A 226 0.61 11.78 3.14
CA ILE A 226 0.89 11.84 1.71
C ILE A 226 -0.08 12.85 1.09
N PRO A 227 0.40 14.05 0.70
CA PRO A 227 -0.47 15.16 0.30
C PRO A 227 -1.47 14.82 -0.80
N THR A 228 -1.10 13.98 -1.77
CA THR A 228 -1.95 13.72 -2.94
C THR A 228 -3.03 12.68 -2.77
N TYR A 229 -3.12 12.05 -1.60
CA TYR A 229 -4.23 11.13 -1.29
C TYR A 229 -5.38 11.85 -0.60
N PRO A 230 -6.61 11.30 -0.66
CA PRO A 230 -7.76 11.86 0.03
C PRO A 230 -7.48 12.14 1.52
N CYS A 231 -7.78 13.37 1.95
CA CYS A 231 -7.46 13.90 3.29
C CYS A 231 -5.96 14.00 3.63
N GLY A 232 -5.05 13.86 2.67
CA GLY A 232 -3.61 14.07 2.84
C GLY A 232 -2.86 12.98 3.61
N GLN A 233 -3.49 11.80 3.79
CA GLN A 233 -2.92 10.68 4.55
C GLN A 233 -3.65 9.37 4.24
N ILE A 234 -2.98 8.25 4.51
CA ILE A 234 -3.54 6.91 4.34
C ILE A 234 -3.01 5.93 5.38
N GLY A 235 -3.80 4.90 5.65
CA GLY A 235 -3.53 3.86 6.62
C GLY A 235 -2.88 2.61 6.04
N PHE A 236 -2.37 1.79 6.95
CA PHE A 236 -1.88 0.45 6.67
C PHE A 236 -2.43 -0.52 7.71
N LEU A 237 -3.07 -1.59 7.24
CA LEU A 237 -3.48 -2.70 8.08
C LEU A 237 -2.35 -3.73 8.10
N ILE A 238 -1.81 -4.02 9.28
CA ILE A 238 -0.66 -4.92 9.44
C ILE A 238 -1.04 -6.06 10.38
N CYS A 239 -0.82 -7.29 9.93
CA CYS A 239 -1.13 -8.49 10.72
C CYS A 239 0.04 -9.47 10.72
N SER A 240 0.19 -10.25 11.79
CA SER A 240 1.20 -11.30 11.90
C SER A 240 0.63 -12.58 12.51
N LEU A 241 1.24 -13.70 12.12
CA LEU A 241 1.06 -15.00 12.76
C LEU A 241 1.84 -15.14 14.08
N ASP A 242 2.77 -14.23 14.39
CA ASP A 242 3.51 -14.21 15.66
C ASP A 242 2.75 -13.39 16.72
N ALA A 243 2.25 -14.07 17.75
CA ALA A 243 1.51 -13.46 18.87
C ALA A 243 2.38 -12.58 19.78
N GLY A 244 3.71 -12.70 19.70
CA GLY A 244 4.65 -11.91 20.49
C GLY A 244 5.21 -10.69 19.77
N LEU A 245 4.76 -10.42 18.54
CA LEU A 245 5.28 -9.32 17.73
C LEU A 245 4.72 -7.97 18.21
N ASP A 246 5.62 -7.02 18.46
CA ASP A 246 5.28 -5.63 18.69
C ASP A 246 5.61 -4.81 17.43
N PHE A 247 4.58 -4.42 16.69
CA PHE A 247 4.74 -3.61 15.49
C PHE A 247 5.26 -2.19 15.78
N GLU A 248 5.14 -1.65 17.00
CA GLU A 248 5.68 -0.32 17.30
C GLU A 248 7.20 -0.34 17.50
N ASN A 249 7.75 -1.50 17.88
CA ASN A 249 9.17 -1.67 18.19
C ASN A 249 9.71 -2.86 17.37
N PRO A 250 10.00 -2.65 16.07
CA PRO A 250 10.34 -3.73 15.14
C PRO A 250 11.66 -4.44 15.54
N PRO A 251 11.77 -5.77 15.35
CA PRO A 251 12.98 -6.53 15.67
C PRO A 251 14.17 -6.22 14.77
N ARG A 252 13.96 -5.57 13.62
CA ARG A 252 15.02 -5.09 12.72
C ARG A 252 14.89 -3.58 12.49
N PRO A 253 15.23 -2.75 13.49
CA PRO A 253 15.30 -1.29 13.27
C PRO A 253 16.39 -0.95 12.26
N LEU A 254 16.22 0.14 11.51
CA LEU A 254 17.24 0.67 10.60
C LEU A 254 18.10 1.69 11.34
N HIS A 255 19.41 1.51 11.38
CA HIS A 255 20.29 2.52 11.97
C HIS A 255 20.42 3.74 11.04
N GLU A 256 20.94 4.87 11.53
CA GLU A 256 21.09 6.10 10.70
C GLU A 256 21.87 5.83 9.40
N GLU A 257 22.93 5.02 9.49
CA GLU A 257 23.72 4.59 8.33
C GLU A 257 22.90 3.78 7.32
N ASP A 258 21.95 2.96 7.79
CA ASP A 258 21.03 2.23 6.90
C ASP A 258 20.07 3.19 6.20
N VAL A 259 19.50 4.15 6.93
CA VAL A 259 18.58 5.16 6.37
C VAL A 259 19.27 5.97 5.26
N GLU A 260 20.51 6.41 5.50
CA GLU A 260 21.32 7.12 4.50
C GLU A 260 21.69 6.22 3.31
N ARG A 261 22.18 5.01 3.57
CA ARG A 261 22.57 4.04 2.53
C ARG A 261 21.39 3.63 1.63
N LEU A 262 20.19 3.51 2.21
CA LEU A 262 18.96 3.18 1.49
C LEU A 262 18.31 4.42 0.84
N ASN A 263 18.87 5.61 1.07
CA ASN A 263 18.40 6.90 0.57
C ASN A 263 16.90 7.12 0.85
N LEU A 264 16.49 6.85 2.09
CA LEU A 264 15.10 7.01 2.52
C LEU A 264 14.78 8.49 2.74
N LYS A 265 13.58 8.89 2.36
CA LYS A 265 13.11 10.27 2.42
C LYS A 265 12.02 10.48 3.48
N TYR A 266 11.36 9.41 3.91
CA TYR A 266 10.27 9.46 4.89
C TYR A 266 10.48 8.47 6.04
N TYR A 267 10.76 7.20 5.73
CA TYR A 267 10.85 6.16 6.73
C TYR A 267 12.14 6.27 7.55
N ASN A 268 11.98 6.21 8.87
CA ASN A 268 13.01 5.92 9.86
C ASN A 268 12.33 5.27 11.08
N ASN A 269 13.08 4.85 12.10
CA ASN A 269 12.51 4.15 13.25
C ASN A 269 11.53 5.00 14.07
N ASP A 270 11.75 6.32 14.17
CA ASP A 270 10.86 7.21 14.89
C ASP A 270 9.55 7.42 14.13
N MET A 271 9.62 7.53 12.80
CA MET A 271 8.46 7.57 11.92
C MET A 271 7.69 6.26 11.94
N HIS A 272 8.39 5.11 11.94
CA HIS A 272 7.79 3.79 12.12
C HIS A 272 6.96 3.75 13.40
N LYS A 273 7.56 4.06 14.55
CA LYS A 273 6.89 4.04 15.85
C LYS A 273 5.73 5.04 15.93
N SER A 274 5.94 6.24 15.39
CA SER A 274 4.95 7.33 15.41
C SER A 274 3.74 7.03 14.52
N SER A 275 3.91 6.24 13.46
CA SER A 275 2.83 5.86 12.54
C SER A 275 1.68 5.09 13.22
N PHE A 276 1.95 4.43 14.35
CA PHE A 276 0.94 3.73 15.15
C PHE A 276 0.23 4.66 16.16
N LYS A 277 0.68 5.91 16.32
CA LYS A 277 0.09 6.87 17.26
C LYS A 277 -1.07 7.60 16.60
N LEU A 278 -2.25 7.00 16.73
CA LEU A 278 -3.47 7.52 16.13
C LEU A 278 -4.04 8.72 16.90
N PRO A 279 -4.67 9.69 16.21
CA PRO A 279 -5.49 10.72 16.84
C PRO A 279 -6.54 10.11 17.78
N GLU A 280 -6.88 10.83 18.85
CA GLU A 280 -7.70 10.30 19.94
C GLU A 280 -9.07 9.77 19.49
N PHE A 281 -9.70 10.36 18.46
CA PHE A 281 -10.97 9.87 17.92
C PHE A 281 -10.82 8.48 17.28
N ALA A 282 -9.79 8.29 16.45
CA ALA A 282 -9.49 7.03 15.79
C ALA A 282 -9.04 5.99 16.83
N ARG A 283 -8.16 6.39 17.76
CA ARG A 283 -7.71 5.51 18.85
C ARG A 283 -8.90 4.96 19.65
N LYS A 284 -9.87 5.82 20.03
CA LYS A 284 -11.09 5.41 20.73
C LYS A 284 -11.96 4.47 19.90
N ALA A 285 -12.08 4.70 18.60
CA ALA A 285 -12.89 3.88 17.71
C ALA A 285 -12.27 2.48 17.48
N LEU A 286 -10.95 2.41 17.32
CA LEU A 286 -10.24 1.19 16.89
C LEU A 286 -9.72 0.33 18.05
N HIS A 287 -9.43 0.92 19.23
CA HIS A 287 -8.97 0.17 20.41
C HIS A 287 -10.07 -0.23 21.39
N LYS A 288 -11.34 0.18 21.17
CA LYS A 288 -12.44 -0.29 22.01
C LYS A 288 -12.69 -1.78 21.80
N SER A 289 -12.00 -2.59 22.61
CA SER A 289 -12.27 -4.00 22.82
C SER A 289 -13.17 -4.11 24.06
N CYS A 290 -14.36 -4.68 23.88
CA CYS A 290 -15.17 -5.36 24.90
C CYS A 290 -15.12 -4.80 26.34
N VAL A 291 -15.85 -3.71 26.61
CA VAL A 291 -16.55 -3.66 27.90
C VAL A 291 -17.80 -4.50 27.68
N SER A 292 -17.75 -5.76 28.10
CA SER A 292 -18.95 -6.50 28.45
C SER A 292 -19.75 -5.62 29.40
N ASN A 293 -20.86 -5.06 28.92
CA ASN A 293 -21.89 -4.53 29.80
C ASN A 293 -22.46 -5.72 30.56
N GLY A 294 -21.82 -6.06 31.67
CA GLY A 294 -22.42 -6.84 32.72
C GLY A 294 -23.43 -5.94 33.43
N LEU A 295 -24.69 -6.08 33.03
CA LEU A 295 -25.88 -5.86 33.85
C LEU A 295 -26.89 -6.95 33.51
#